data_AF-Q3AY49-F1
#
_entry.id   AF-Q3AY49-F1
#
_cell.length_a   1.000
_cell.length_b   1.000
_cell.length_c   1.000
_cell.angle_alpha   90.00
_cell.angle_beta   90.00
_cell.angle_gamma   90.00
#
_symmetry.space_group_name_H-M   'P 1'
#
loop_
_entity.id
_entity.type
_entity.pdbx_description
1 polymer ?
#
loop_
_entity_poly.entity_id
_entity_poly.type
_entity_poly.pdbx_seq_one_letter_code
_entity_poly.pdbx_strand_id
1 'polypeptide(L)'
;MTADKELLKEVALELWNTTKKLRPGLPKAPRAQLVLKALLTLGDISDQLQAAMILGVIEAQEPDDEPIETKESEETVEDKTAELEESRSTPRVVRKRSGAS
;
A
#
# COMPACT_ATOMS: atom_id res chain seq x y z
N MET A 1 14.83 22.08 13.85
CA MET A 1 14.28 21.19 14.90
C MET A 1 12.75 21.20 14.98
N THR A 2 12.07 22.34 15.12
CA THR A 2 10.58 22.37 15.19
C THR A 2 9.93 22.22 13.82
N ALA A 3 10.44 22.91 12.81
CA ALA A 3 9.99 22.78 11.42
C ALA A 3 10.14 21.35 10.88
N ASP A 4 11.26 20.67 11.21
CA ASP A 4 11.48 19.28 10.81
C ASP A 4 10.44 18.33 11.44
N LYS A 5 9.98 18.61 12.67
CA LYS A 5 8.94 17.83 13.34
C LYS A 5 7.56 18.04 12.74
N GLU A 6 7.27 19.23 12.23
CA GLU A 6 6.01 19.53 11.54
C GLU A 6 5.97 18.86 10.18
N LEU A 7 7.05 18.98 9.40
CA LEU A 7 7.19 18.27 8.13
C LEU A 7 7.03 16.75 8.32
N LEU A 8 7.65 16.18 9.35
CA LEU A 8 7.53 14.75 9.64
C LEU A 8 6.11 14.32 10.00
N LYS A 9 5.32 15.18 10.66
CA LYS A 9 3.91 14.90 10.94
C LYS A 9 3.10 14.90 9.65
N GLU A 10 3.34 15.87 8.76
CA GLU A 10 2.66 15.95 7.47
C GLU A 10 2.96 14.73 6.59
N VAL A 11 4.24 14.35 6.47
CA VAL A 11 4.67 13.17 5.71
C VAL A 11 4.07 11.89 6.31
N ALA A 12 4.11 11.72 7.64
CA ALA A 12 3.51 10.56 8.30
C ALA A 12 2.00 10.48 8.07
N LEU A 13 1.30 11.62 8.10
CA LEU A 13 -0.14 11.70 7.83
C LEU A 13 -0.47 11.37 6.37
N GLU A 14 0.32 11.87 5.42
CA GLU A 14 0.15 11.57 4.00
C GLU A 14 0.38 10.08 3.70
N LEU A 15 1.43 9.50 4.29
CA LEU A 15 1.70 8.06 4.21
C LEU A 15 0.59 7.22 4.86
N TRP A 16 0.03 7.69 5.99
CA TRP A 16 -1.12 7.04 6.63
C TRP A 16 -2.33 6.97 5.71
N ASN A 17 -2.71 8.11 5.14
CA ASN A 17 -3.84 8.22 4.21
C ASN A 17 -3.61 7.42 2.94
N THR A 18 -2.37 7.41 2.43
CA THR A 18 -1.99 6.61 1.26
C THR A 18 -2.12 5.12 1.55
N THR A 19 -1.67 4.68 2.73
CA THR A 19 -1.82 3.28 3.16
C THR A 19 -3.29 2.89 3.28
N LYS A 20 -4.14 3.79 3.80
CA LYS A 20 -5.60 3.58 3.89
C LYS A 20 -6.25 3.42 2.51
N LYS A 21 -5.84 4.22 1.52
CA LYS A 21 -6.32 4.11 0.13
C LYS A 21 -5.85 2.82 -0.55
N LEU A 22 -4.59 2.42 -0.35
CA LEU A 22 -4.01 1.23 -0.96
C LEU A 22 -4.50 -0.07 -0.31
N ARG A 23 -4.86 -0.04 0.98
CA ARG A 23 -5.33 -1.20 1.75
C ARG A 23 -6.55 -0.83 2.60
N PRO A 24 -7.73 -0.69 1.98
CA PRO A 24 -8.98 -0.48 2.72
C PRO A 24 -9.19 -1.61 3.75
N GLY A 25 -9.68 -1.27 4.94
CA GLY A 25 -9.95 -2.23 6.01
C GLY A 25 -8.73 -2.75 6.78
N LEU A 26 -7.51 -2.30 6.45
CA LEU A 26 -6.32 -2.64 7.24
C LEU A 26 -6.44 -2.04 8.65
N PRO A 27 -6.34 -2.82 9.74
CA PRO A 27 -6.45 -2.29 11.10
C PRO A 27 -5.38 -1.24 11.41
N LYS A 28 -5.67 -0.36 12.37
CA LYS A 28 -4.81 0.78 12.75
C LYS A 28 -3.37 0.37 13.11
N ALA A 29 -3.19 -0.64 13.97
CA ALA A 29 -1.86 -1.06 14.42
C ALA A 29 -0.96 -1.58 13.27
N PRO A 30 -1.39 -2.52 12.40
CA PRO A 30 -0.63 -2.89 11.20
C PRO A 30 -0.36 -1.72 10.24
N ARG A 31 -1.30 -0.78 10.12
CA ARG A 31 -1.13 0.42 9.30
C ARG A 31 -0.02 1.31 9.87
N ALA A 32 0.00 1.52 11.18
CA ALA A 32 1.04 2.27 11.86
C ALA A 32 2.42 1.65 11.65
N GLN A 33 2.52 0.32 11.68
CA GLN A 33 3.78 -0.39 11.40
C GLN A 33 4.27 -0.17 9.96
N LEU A 34 3.36 -0.16 8.97
CA LEU A 34 3.72 0.10 7.57
C LEU A 34 4.22 1.53 7.37
N VAL A 35 3.55 2.51 7.97
CA VAL A 35 3.98 3.91 7.89
C VAL A 35 5.32 4.10 8.60
N LEU A 36 5.51 3.52 9.79
CA LEU A 36 6.81 3.53 10.47
C LEU A 36 7.91 2.95 9.59
N LYS A 37 7.64 1.79 8.98
CA LYS A 37 8.59 1.13 8.09
C LYS A 37 8.93 2.01 6.88
N ALA A 38 7.94 2.71 6.30
CA ALA A 38 8.15 3.62 5.18
C ALA A 38 9.06 4.80 5.58
N LEU A 39 8.77 5.48 6.70
CA LEU A 39 9.57 6.59 7.20
C LEU A 39 11.05 6.20 7.42
N LEU A 40 11.29 5.02 8.00
CA LEU A 40 12.65 4.50 8.21
C LEU A 40 13.34 4.13 6.88
N THR A 41 12.58 3.64 5.90
CA THR A 41 13.14 3.20 4.61
C THR A 41 13.50 4.39 3.71
N LEU A 42 12.70 5.45 3.75
CA LEU A 42 12.96 6.69 3.02
C LEU A 42 14.10 7.50 3.64
N GLY A 43 14.43 7.25 4.91
CA GLY A 43 15.46 7.99 5.64
C GLY A 43 14.98 9.33 6.18
N ASP A 44 13.67 9.60 6.14
CA ASP A 44 13.07 10.81 6.70
C ASP A 44 13.24 10.86 8.22
N ILE A 45 13.28 9.70 8.88
CA ILE A 45 13.59 9.57 10.31
C ILE A 45 14.68 8.52 10.53
N SER A 46 15.72 8.92 11.25
CA SER A 46 16.75 8.03 11.80
C SER A 46 16.38 7.50 13.19
N ASP A 47 15.54 8.23 13.93
CA ASP A 47 15.11 7.90 15.29
C ASP A 47 13.73 7.22 15.31
N GLN A 48 13.74 5.90 15.41
CA GLN A 48 12.54 5.06 15.47
C GLN A 48 11.58 5.46 16.60
N LEU A 49 12.07 5.96 17.73
CA LEU A 49 11.25 6.38 18.86
C LEU A 49 10.41 7.62 18.50
N GLN A 50 11.03 8.59 17.83
CA GLN A 50 10.37 9.82 17.39
C GLN A 50 9.27 9.53 16.37
N ALA A 51 9.52 8.64 15.40
CA ALA A 51 8.50 8.22 14.44
C ALA A 51 7.32 7.52 15.15
N ALA A 52 7.60 6.61 16.08
CA ALA A 52 6.57 5.90 16.82
C ALA A 52 5.67 6.85 17.63
N MET A 53 6.23 7.89 18.25
CA MET A 53 5.45 8.90 18.97
C MET A 53 4.51 9.69 18.04
N ILE A 54 5.00 10.11 16.86
CA ILE A 54 4.16 10.83 15.88
C ILE A 54 3.03 9.94 15.39
N LEU A 55 3.33 8.66 15.11
CA LEU A 55 2.35 7.67 14.71
C LEU A 55 1.28 7.41 15.77
N GLY A 56 1.66 7.34 17.04
CA GLY A 56 0.69 7.19 18.14
C GLY A 56 -0.29 8.36 18.23
N VAL A 57 0.14 9.58 17.91
CA VAL A 57 -0.75 10.75 17.84
C VAL A 57 -1.72 10.64 16.65
N ILE A 58 -1.23 10.18 15.50
CA ILE A 58 -2.07 9.99 14.30
C ILE A 58 -3.10 8.88 14.54
N GLU A 59 -2.68 7.75 15.11
CA GLU A 59 -3.54 6.61 15.43
C GLU A 59 -4.66 6.98 16.43
N ALA A 60 -4.32 7.75 17.46
CA ALA A 60 -5.28 8.19 18.49
C ALA A 60 -6.31 9.22 17.97
N GLN A 61 -5.99 9.97 16.92
CA GLN A 61 -6.88 10.95 16.30
C GLN A 61 -7.84 10.33 15.28
N GLU A 62 -7.55 9.12 14.79
CA GLU A 62 -8.41 8.47 13.81
C GLU A 62 -9.67 7.90 14.51
N PRO A 63 -10.88 8.16 13.99
CA PRO A 63 -12.08 7.46 14.44
C PRO A 63 -11.87 5.94 14.29
N ASP A 64 -12.42 5.15 15.20
CA ASP A 64 -12.38 3.69 15.05
C ASP A 64 -13.08 3.30 13.75
N ASP A 65 -12.41 2.49 12.93
CA ASP A 65 -12.96 2.06 11.65
C ASP A 65 -14.22 1.22 11.95
N GLU A 66 -15.38 1.73 11.55
CA GLU A 66 -16.62 0.95 11.51
C GLU A 66 -16.41 -0.24 10.56
N PRO A 67 -17.00 -1.42 10.85
CA PRO A 67 -16.87 -2.57 9.98
C PRO A 67 -17.39 -2.21 8.58
N ILE A 68 -16.51 -2.29 7.59
CA ILE A 68 -16.85 -2.08 6.19
C ILE A 68 -17.81 -3.20 5.81
N GLU A 69 -19.10 -2.90 5.65
CA GLU A 69 -20.01 -3.77 4.92
C GLU A 69 -19.45 -3.88 3.50
N THR A 70 -18.82 -5.01 3.18
CA THR A 70 -18.51 -5.41 1.81
C THR A 70 -19.83 -5.58 1.07
N LYS A 71 -20.34 -4.49 0.49
CA LYS A 71 -21.34 -4.59 -0.58
C LYS A 71 -20.60 -5.10 -1.81
N GLU A 72 -20.74 -6.41 -2.04
CA GLU A 72 -20.52 -7.05 -3.33
C GLU A 72 -21.21 -6.20 -4.41
N SER A 73 -20.43 -5.51 -5.24
CA SER A 73 -20.93 -5.01 -6.52
C SER A 73 -20.89 -6.17 -7.50
N GLU A 74 -21.90 -7.02 -7.40
CA GLU A 74 -22.37 -7.86 -8.49
C GLU A 74 -23.09 -6.92 -9.47
N GLU A 75 -22.44 -6.52 -10.56
CA GLU A 75 -23.14 -5.93 -11.71
C GLU A 75 -22.83 -6.78 -12.94
N THR A 76 -23.73 -7.72 -13.14
CA THR A 76 -23.96 -8.51 -14.35
C THR A 76 -24.28 -7.57 -15.51
N VAL A 77 -23.42 -7.52 -16.54
CA VAL A 77 -23.81 -7.03 -17.86
C VAL A 77 -23.33 -8.02 -18.92
N GLU A 78 -24.17 -9.03 -19.18
CA GLU A 78 -24.32 -9.69 -20.48
C GLU A 78 -24.85 -8.63 -21.50
N ASP A 79 -24.55 -8.54 -22.80
CA ASP A 79 -23.91 -9.40 -23.80
C ASP A 79 -23.80 -8.60 -25.14
N LYS A 80 -22.97 -9.11 -26.07
CA LYS A 80 -22.87 -8.88 -27.54
C LYS A 80 -22.24 -7.59 -28.09
N THR A 81 -20.96 -7.70 -28.47
CA THR A 81 -20.58 -7.65 -29.89
C THR A 81 -19.33 -8.53 -30.11
N ALA A 82 -19.49 -9.62 -30.87
CA ALA A 82 -18.42 -10.42 -31.46
C ALA A 82 -17.56 -9.51 -32.37
N GLU A 83 -16.24 -9.65 -32.53
CA GLU A 83 -15.49 -10.70 -33.25
C GLU A 83 -14.09 -10.02 -33.40
N LEU A 84 -12.96 -10.56 -32.93
CA LEU A 84 -12.03 -11.44 -33.66
C LEU A 84 -10.68 -11.35 -32.94
N GLU A 85 -10.01 -12.50 -32.76
CA GLU A 85 -8.55 -12.70 -32.92
C GLU A 85 -7.61 -11.81 -32.06
N GLU A 86 -6.66 -12.28 -31.25
CA GLU A 86 -5.82 -13.46 -31.37
C GLU A 86 -4.99 -13.54 -30.08
N SER A 87 -4.94 -14.75 -29.53
CA SER A 87 -4.15 -15.17 -28.39
C SER A 87 -2.68 -14.71 -28.46
N ARG A 88 -2.24 -13.78 -27.61
CA ARG A 88 -0.81 -13.59 -27.32
C ARG A 88 -0.40 -14.20 -26.00
N SER A 89 -0.60 -15.51 -25.91
CA SER A 89 0.21 -16.36 -25.03
C SER A 89 1.48 -16.72 -25.79
N THR A 90 2.61 -16.08 -25.48
CA THR A 90 3.91 -16.53 -25.97
C THR A 90 4.68 -17.16 -24.79
N PRO A 91 5.04 -18.46 -24.87
CA PRO A 91 5.86 -19.07 -23.84
C PRO A 91 7.32 -18.62 -23.97
N ARG A 92 7.91 -18.23 -22.84
CA ARG A 92 9.31 -17.82 -22.70
C ARG A 92 10.25 -18.98 -23.05
N VAL A 93 10.94 -18.89 -24.19
CA VAL A 93 11.92 -19.91 -24.63
C VAL A 93 13.26 -19.68 -23.92
N VAL A 94 13.69 -20.65 -23.11
CA VAL A 94 15.04 -20.69 -22.49
C VAL A 94 15.92 -21.63 -23.31
N ARG A 95 16.93 -21.07 -23.99
CA ARG A 95 17.92 -21.87 -24.75
C ARG A 95 18.98 -22.45 -23.80
N LYS A 96 18.94 -23.76 -23.55
CA LYS A 96 20.04 -24.49 -22.91
C LYS A 96 21.27 -24.46 -23.82
N ARG A 97 22.41 -23.96 -23.33
CA ARG A 97 23.71 -24.16 -23.97
C ARG A 97 24.19 -25.56 -23.59
N SER A 98 24.08 -26.51 -24.51
CA SER A 98 24.76 -27.80 -24.40
C SER A 98 26.25 -27.57 -24.63
N GLY A 99 27.03 -27.50 -23.56
CA GLY A 99 28.48 -27.70 -23.62
C GLY A 99 28.73 -29.20 -23.65
N ALA A 100 29.07 -29.73 -24.83
CA ALA A 100 29.63 -31.06 -24.98
C ALA A 100 31.12 -31.03 -24.59
N SER A 101 31.58 -32.19 -24.13
CA SER A 101 32.91 -32.59 -23.68
C SER A 101 34.11 -31.90 -24.32
#